data_AF-A0A1M6YGT8-F1
#
_entry.id   AF-A0A1M6YGT8-F1
#
_cell.length_a   1.000
_cell.length_b   1.000
_cell.length_c   1.000
_cell.angle_alpha   90.00
_cell.angle_beta   90.00
_cell.angle_gamma   90.00
#
_symmetry.space_group_name_H-M   'P 1'
#
loop_
_entity.id
_entity.type
_entity.pdbx_description
1 polymer ?
#
loop_
_entity_poly.entity_id
_entity_poly.type
_entity_poly.pdbx_seq_one_letter_code
_entity_poly.pdbx_strand_id
1 'polypeptide(L)'
;MLVKTRSQIYSERAWNKLSNLNLTDGFITRARSFPALIHNAGACQAWAFSCAKDTDGIYPKILKAVAGVDFADLKKVSLANYILMSEQMMEAAQWIKTTVDALKPED
;
A
#
# COMPACT_ATOMS: atom_id res chain seq x y z
N MET A 1 15.73 -24.40 3.35
CA MET A 1 15.06 -23.13 3.72
C MET A 1 14.47 -22.56 2.44
N LEU A 2 13.14 -22.48 2.32
CA LEU A 2 12.50 -21.89 1.13
C LEU A 2 12.55 -20.36 1.27
N VAL A 3 13.28 -19.70 0.39
CA VAL A 3 13.34 -18.23 0.33
C VAL A 3 12.07 -17.75 -0.37
N LYS A 4 11.20 -17.04 0.35
CA LYS A 4 9.99 -16.43 -0.22
C LYS A 4 10.35 -15.28 -1.15
N THR A 5 9.63 -15.15 -2.25
CA THR A 5 9.76 -13.97 -3.13
C THR A 5 9.18 -12.72 -2.46
N ARG A 6 9.60 -11.53 -2.90
CA ARG A 6 9.06 -10.25 -2.40
C ARG A 6 7.54 -10.19 -2.51
N SER A 7 7.00 -10.62 -3.65
CA SER A 7 5.55 -10.64 -3.89
C SER A 7 4.82 -11.59 -2.93
N GLN A 8 5.38 -12.78 -2.66
CA GLN A 8 4.84 -13.69 -1.64
C GLN A 8 4.82 -13.05 -0.25
N ILE A 9 5.89 -12.36 0.14
CA ILE A 9 5.97 -11.64 1.41
C ILE A 9 4.91 -10.54 1.50
N TYR A 10 4.68 -9.77 0.44
CA TYR A 10 3.66 -8.73 0.42
C TYR A 10 2.25 -9.30 0.52
N SER A 11 1.95 -10.38 -0.22
CA SER A 11 0.65 -11.05 -0.14
C SER A 11 0.33 -11.53 1.28
N GLU A 12 1.30 -12.17 1.94
CA GLU A 12 1.16 -12.68 3.30
C GLU A 12 0.99 -11.55 4.32
N ARG A 13 1.78 -10.47 4.20
CA ARG A 13 1.65 -9.30 5.08
C ARG A 13 0.31 -8.60 4.88
N ALA A 14 -0.16 -8.45 3.65
CA ALA A 14 -1.46 -7.84 3.37
C ALA A 14 -2.59 -8.66 4.00
N TRP A 15 -2.58 -9.98 3.78
CA TRP A 15 -3.54 -10.90 4.40
C TRP A 15 -3.52 -10.81 5.94
N ASN A 16 -2.34 -10.88 6.56
CA ASN A 16 -2.20 -10.83 8.01
C ASN A 16 -2.68 -9.50 8.62
N LYS A 17 -2.57 -8.39 7.88
CA LYS A 17 -3.04 -7.07 8.34
C LYS A 17 -4.54 -6.85 8.15
N LEU A 18 -5.14 -7.45 7.13
CA LEU A 18 -6.51 -7.12 6.71
C LEU A 18 -7.55 -8.16 7.11
N SER A 19 -7.17 -9.44 7.22
CA SER A 19 -8.11 -10.56 7.46
C SER A 19 -8.97 -10.40 8.72
N ASN A 20 -8.44 -9.76 9.77
CA ASN A 20 -9.15 -9.54 11.03
C ASN A 20 -9.53 -8.07 11.26
N LEU A 21 -9.30 -7.20 10.27
CA LEU A 21 -9.58 -5.77 10.41
C LEU A 21 -11.02 -5.49 9.99
N ASN A 22 -11.73 -4.67 10.76
CA ASN A 22 -13.02 -4.15 10.32
C ASN A 22 -12.78 -3.06 9.25
N LEU A 23 -12.93 -3.44 7.98
CA LEU A 23 -12.70 -2.55 6.85
C LEU A 23 -13.89 -1.60 6.66
N THR A 24 -13.64 -0.29 6.79
CA THR A 24 -14.63 0.75 6.50
C THR A 24 -14.74 0.99 4.99
N ASP A 25 -15.88 1.49 4.52
CA ASP A 25 -16.08 1.82 3.10
C ASP A 25 -15.04 2.83 2.58
N GLY A 26 -14.65 3.79 3.42
CA GLY A 26 -13.60 4.76 3.13
C GLY A 26 -12.23 4.11 2.94
N PHE A 27 -11.91 3.09 3.73
CA PHE A 27 -10.69 2.29 3.55
C PHE A 27 -10.73 1.50 2.25
N ILE A 28 -11.86 0.81 1.98
CA ILE A 28 -12.04 -0.04 0.80
C ILE A 28 -11.89 0.78 -0.48
N THR A 29 -12.61 1.90 -0.57
CA THR A 29 -12.57 2.83 -1.71
C THR A 29 -11.15 3.34 -1.94
N ARG A 30 -10.43 3.65 -0.86
CA ARG A 30 -9.03 4.09 -0.94
C ARG A 30 -8.12 2.97 -1.43
N ALA A 31 -8.22 1.78 -0.85
CA ALA A 31 -7.40 0.64 -1.24
C ALA A 31 -7.53 0.32 -2.74
N ARG A 32 -8.74 0.40 -3.28
CA ARG A 32 -9.01 0.16 -4.70
C ARG A 32 -8.46 1.24 -5.63
N SER A 33 -8.51 2.51 -5.21
CA SER A 33 -8.09 3.66 -6.04
C SER A 33 -6.61 4.04 -5.88
N PHE A 34 -5.96 3.65 -4.78
CA PHE A 34 -4.60 4.07 -4.48
C PHE A 34 -3.52 3.65 -5.50
N PRO A 35 -3.53 2.42 -6.08
CA PRO A 35 -2.58 2.07 -7.12
C PRO A 35 -2.64 3.02 -8.33
N ALA A 36 -3.85 3.41 -8.74
CA ALA A 36 -4.04 4.39 -9.82
C ALA A 36 -3.49 5.77 -9.44
N LEU A 37 -3.64 6.18 -8.17
CA LEU A 37 -3.07 7.43 -7.67
C LEU A 37 -1.54 7.45 -7.76
N ILE A 38 -0.87 6.34 -7.44
CA ILE A 38 0.59 6.24 -7.59
C ILE A 38 0.98 6.36 -9.07
N HIS A 39 0.27 5.68 -9.98
CA HIS A 39 0.56 5.74 -11.42
C HIS A 39 0.38 7.16 -11.99
N ASN A 40 -0.68 7.85 -11.60
CA ASN A 40 -1.04 9.15 -12.20
C ASN A 40 -0.30 10.34 -11.57
N ALA A 41 -0.07 10.31 -10.25
CA ALA A 41 0.48 11.44 -9.50
C ALA A 41 1.91 11.19 -8.98
N GLY A 42 2.40 9.96 -9.05
CA GLY A 42 3.66 9.53 -8.47
C GLY A 42 3.58 9.22 -6.97
N ALA A 43 4.53 8.42 -6.49
CA ALA A 43 4.55 7.90 -5.12
C ALA A 43 4.61 8.99 -4.04
N CYS A 44 5.35 10.07 -4.28
CA CYS A 44 5.46 11.20 -3.35
C CYS A 44 4.10 11.87 -3.09
N GLN A 45 3.35 12.18 -4.15
CA GLN A 45 2.05 12.85 -4.02
C GLN A 45 0.99 11.89 -3.48
N ALA A 46 0.98 10.63 -3.95
CA ALA A 46 0.09 9.60 -3.46
C ALA A 46 0.26 9.38 -1.93
N TRP A 47 1.51 9.27 -1.46
CA TRP A 47 1.81 9.12 -0.04
C TRP A 47 1.33 10.32 0.79
N ALA A 48 1.64 11.54 0.35
CA ALA A 48 1.24 12.76 1.04
C ALA A 48 -0.29 12.88 1.12
N PHE A 49 -1.01 12.58 0.02
CA PHE A 49 -2.47 12.57 -0.03
C PHE A 49 -3.04 11.53 0.94
N SER A 50 -2.46 10.33 0.99
CA SER A 50 -2.89 9.27 1.90
C SER A 50 -2.78 9.69 3.37
N CYS A 51 -1.64 10.29 3.73
CA CYS A 51 -1.41 10.80 5.08
C CYS A 51 -2.36 11.95 5.45
N ALA A 52 -2.69 12.82 4.50
CA ALA A 52 -3.58 13.95 4.75
C ALA A 52 -5.06 13.56 4.86
N LYS A 53 -5.49 12.53 4.12
CA LYS A 53 -6.91 12.14 4.03
C LYS A 53 -7.31 11.03 4.99
N ASP A 54 -6.37 10.30 5.58
CA ASP A 54 -6.67 9.25 6.56
C ASP A 54 -6.37 9.78 7.96
N THR A 55 -7.38 10.36 8.62
CA THR A 55 -7.25 10.94 9.96
C THR A 55 -6.80 9.91 11.00
N ASP A 56 -7.16 8.64 10.81
CA ASP A 56 -6.76 7.54 11.71
C ASP A 56 -5.39 6.94 11.28
N GLY A 57 -4.95 7.28 10.07
CA GLY A 57 -3.69 6.86 9.46
C GLY A 57 -3.62 5.36 9.22
N ILE A 58 -4.76 4.65 9.17
CA ILE A 58 -4.82 3.19 9.08
C ILE A 58 -4.19 2.70 7.77
N TYR A 59 -4.61 3.27 6.64
CA TYR A 59 -4.11 2.89 5.33
C TYR A 59 -2.60 3.15 5.17
N PRO A 60 -2.07 4.35 5.48
CA PRO A 60 -0.62 4.58 5.51
C PRO A 60 0.15 3.59 6.39
N LYS A 61 -0.37 3.24 7.58
CA LYS A 61 0.26 2.26 8.49
C LYS A 61 0.30 0.86 7.87
N ILE A 62 -0.80 0.42 7.24
CA ILE A 62 -0.86 -0.89 6.59
C ILE A 62 0.07 -0.93 5.38
N LEU A 63 0.07 0.11 4.54
CA LEU A 63 0.94 0.18 3.37
C LEU A 63 2.42 0.04 3.74
N LYS A 64 2.88 0.75 4.76
CA LYS A 64 4.24 0.61 5.30
C LYS A 64 4.51 -0.78 5.85
N ALA A 65 3.57 -1.36 6.57
CA ALA A 65 3.73 -2.69 7.13
C ALA A 65 3.82 -3.77 6.04
N VAL A 66 3.06 -3.64 4.95
CA VAL A 66 3.11 -4.56 3.80
C VAL A 66 4.44 -4.40 3.07
N ALA A 67 4.79 -3.17 2.67
CA ALA A 67 6.03 -2.89 1.96
C ALA A 67 7.29 -3.19 2.79
N GLY A 68 7.21 -3.05 4.11
CA GLY A 68 8.35 -3.21 5.02
C GLY A 68 9.34 -2.04 4.99
N VAL A 69 8.91 -0.89 4.48
CA VAL A 69 9.70 0.35 4.39
C VAL A 69 8.82 1.56 4.74
N ASP A 70 9.44 2.65 5.19
CA ASP A 70 8.75 3.94 5.37
C ASP A 70 8.93 4.81 4.12
N PHE A 71 7.88 5.56 3.78
CA PHE A 71 7.81 6.43 2.61
C PHE A 71 7.93 7.93 2.96
N ALA A 72 8.13 8.27 4.24
CA ALA A 72 8.20 9.66 4.71
C ALA A 72 9.27 10.52 4.02
N ASP A 73 10.41 9.92 3.64
CA ASP A 73 11.55 10.64 3.06
C ASP A 73 11.73 10.45 1.54
N LEU A 74 10.67 10.05 0.82
CA LEU A 74 10.71 9.88 -0.64
C LEU A 74 11.22 11.13 -1.40
N LYS A 75 11.11 12.33 -0.82
CA LYS A 75 11.60 13.59 -1.41
C LYS A 75 13.12 13.78 -1.28
N LYS A 76 13.80 13.02 -0.41
CA LYS A 76 15.21 13.20 -0.07
C LYS A 76 16.11 12.09 -0.61
N VAL A 77 15.53 11.05 -1.21
CA VAL A 77 16.30 9.93 -1.77
C VAL A 77 16.78 10.26 -3.18
N SER A 78 17.82 9.56 -3.63
CA SER A 78 18.27 9.62 -5.03
C SER A 78 17.16 9.16 -5.98
N LEU A 79 17.23 9.58 -7.25
CA LEU A 79 16.25 9.18 -8.26
C LEU A 79 16.10 7.65 -8.38
N ALA A 80 17.22 6.91 -8.34
CA ALA A 80 17.20 5.45 -8.40
C ALA A 80 16.44 4.84 -7.21
N ASN A 81 16.68 5.34 -5.99
CA ASN A 81 15.97 4.89 -4.80
C ASN A 81 14.50 5.31 -4.82
N TYR A 82 14.19 6.49 -5.35
CA TYR A 82 12.82 6.94 -5.53
C TYR A 82 12.03 6.00 -6.45
N ILE A 83 12.61 5.59 -7.58
CA ILE A 83 11.99 4.64 -8.52
C ILE A 83 11.76 3.30 -7.82
N LEU A 84 12.78 2.75 -7.16
CA LEU A 84 12.67 1.48 -6.42
C LEU A 84 11.57 1.53 -5.35
N MET A 85 11.53 2.59 -4.54
CA MET A 85 10.50 2.75 -3.51
C MET A 85 9.11 2.97 -4.10
N SER A 86 9.01 3.61 -5.28
CA SER A 86 7.74 3.76 -6.00
C SER A 86 7.20 2.41 -6.47
N GLU A 87 8.05 1.55 -7.00
CA GLU A 87 7.68 0.16 -7.37
C GLU A 87 7.27 -0.65 -6.15
N GLN A 88 8.01 -0.54 -5.03
CA GLN A 88 7.65 -1.21 -3.78
C GLN A 88 6.30 -0.74 -3.25
N MET A 89 6.03 0.56 -3.29
CA MET A 89 4.74 1.13 -2.91
C MET A 89 3.61 0.61 -3.80
N MET A 90 3.84 0.54 -5.11
CA MET A 90 2.88 0.04 -6.09
C MET A 90 2.54 -1.43 -5.83
N GLU A 91 3.55 -2.30 -5.72
CA GLU A 91 3.33 -3.72 -5.46
C GLU A 91 2.60 -3.97 -4.14
N ALA A 92 2.98 -3.24 -3.07
CA ALA A 92 2.31 -3.34 -1.78
C ALA A 92 0.84 -2.87 -1.87
N ALA A 93 0.59 -1.74 -2.53
CA ALA A 93 -0.76 -1.22 -2.74
C ALA A 93 -1.63 -2.18 -3.55
N GLN A 94 -1.05 -2.85 -4.56
CA GLN A 94 -1.75 -3.84 -5.37
C GLN A 94 -2.15 -5.07 -4.55
N TRP A 95 -1.28 -5.59 -3.69
CA TRP A 95 -1.64 -6.70 -2.79
C TRP A 95 -2.67 -6.31 -1.74
N ILE A 96 -2.64 -5.07 -1.24
CA ILE A 96 -3.68 -4.55 -0.36
C ILE A 96 -5.02 -4.51 -1.09
N LYS A 97 -5.06 -3.96 -2.31
CA LYS A 97 -6.26 -3.95 -3.15
C LYS A 97 -6.81 -5.35 -3.37
N THR A 98 -5.97 -6.28 -3.86
CA THR A 98 -6.38 -7.66 -4.12
C THR A 98 -6.92 -8.35 -2.87
N THR A 99 -6.32 -8.10 -1.71
CA THR A 99 -6.81 -8.66 -0.43
C THR A 99 -8.15 -8.05 -0.03
N VAL A 100 -8.32 -6.74 -0.20
CA VAL A 100 -9.61 -6.07 0.06
C VAL A 100 -10.69 -6.60 -0.86
N ASP A 101 -10.42 -6.72 -2.16
CA ASP A 101 -11.38 -7.24 -3.15
C ASP A 101 -11.77 -8.69 -2.84
N ALA A 102 -10.85 -9.51 -2.30
CA ALA A 102 -11.16 -10.87 -1.87
C ALA A 102 -12.03 -10.92 -0.59
N LEU A 103 -11.81 -10.01 0.36
CA LEU A 103 -12.56 -9.95 1.63
C LEU A 103 -13.92 -9.26 1.47
N LYS A 104 -14.01 -8.32 0.52
CA LYS A 104 -15.17 -7.48 0.21
C LYS A 104 -15.26 -7.35 -1.32
N PRO A 105 -15.84 -8.33 -2.01
CA PRO A 105 -16.06 -8.24 -3.45
C PRO A 105 -16.94 -7.02 -3.79
N GLU A 106 -16.77 -6.45 -4.99
CA GLU A 106 -17.78 -5.56 -5.57
C GLU A 106 -18.93 -6.43 -6.10
N ASP A 107 -20.17 -6.07 -5.78
CA ASP A 107 -21.37 -6.68 -6.36
C ASP A 107 -21.54 -6.31 -7.84
#